data_AF-A0A1U7EDR4-F1
#
_entry.id   AF-A0A1U7EDR4-F1
#
_cell.length_a   1.000
_cell.length_b   1.000
_cell.length_c   1.000
_cell.angle_alpha   90.00
_cell.angle_beta   90.00
_cell.angle_gamma   90.00
#
_symmetry.space_group_name_H-M   'P 1'
#
loop_
_entity.id
_entity.type
_entity.pdbx_description
1 polymer ?
#
loop_
_entity_poly.entity_id
_entity_poly.type
_entity_poly.pdbx_seq_one_letter_code
_entity_poly.pdbx_strand_id
1 'polypeptide(L)'
;MKKKSLVVVGISVLAVVLIAYIGGGIYFKDHFLPQTKVGKISIAGDTVEEANRKFAKDLHSQTITITENGETLTSITPLELEASVDISAYLKTVKQEQGNWIWPIKAFQDKNLETSQATFDYNEEALNNLLASLDLDSKERAASQNAKVVTEAGNFVIQDEVQGTQVDIEALKASLLAAFSEGKETVTVEEAYIKPTLTADSEELTTIIDRLEDLASTVITYKIAGQEEVVPAEQIRSWMSIDAEGNPVVDQAAAEAYLDQLHDKYATHDKTRTFNSTNRGTVEIPPGTYGWSIGTIAEAESLVQYVLAGKDVTVEPEINGTGYHADGTDIGNSYVEIDLQAQVMYMYKDGARVFESPIVSGHATTPTPIGVFYAWNKEENATLVGYNPRRGNDYAQPVNYWVPVDWNGVGIHDANWQTSFASDQWVANGSNGCINTPPGAMAKFFQLVEVGMPVIMF
;
A
#
# COMPACT_ATOMS: atom_id res chain seq x y z
N MET A 1 -63.86 -32.87 -82.59
CA MET A 1 -62.56 -32.32 -83.07
C MET A 1 -61.76 -31.50 -82.04
N LYS A 2 -62.36 -31.00 -80.93
CA LYS A 2 -61.64 -30.16 -79.93
C LYS A 2 -60.67 -30.90 -78.98
N LYS A 3 -60.79 -32.22 -78.75
CA LYS A 3 -59.91 -32.97 -77.84
C LYS A 3 -58.51 -33.26 -78.40
N LYS A 4 -58.33 -33.37 -79.72
CA LYS A 4 -57.02 -33.65 -80.34
C LYS A 4 -56.10 -32.42 -80.36
N SER A 5 -56.62 -31.18 -80.45
CA SER A 5 -55.79 -29.97 -80.39
C SER A 5 -55.30 -29.65 -78.98
N LEU A 6 -56.08 -29.93 -77.93
CA LEU A 6 -55.64 -29.77 -76.53
C LEU A 6 -54.52 -30.76 -76.16
N VAL A 7 -54.54 -31.99 -76.69
CA VAL A 7 -53.49 -32.98 -76.45
C VAL A 7 -52.20 -32.59 -77.17
N VAL A 8 -52.27 -32.10 -78.41
CA VAL A 8 -51.09 -31.61 -79.14
C VAL A 8 -50.50 -30.36 -78.48
N VAL A 9 -51.33 -29.40 -78.05
CA VAL A 9 -50.88 -28.23 -77.29
C VAL A 9 -50.25 -28.64 -75.96
N GLY A 10 -50.86 -29.59 -75.24
CA GLY A 10 -50.31 -30.12 -73.98
C GLY A 10 -48.96 -30.81 -74.16
N ILE A 11 -48.80 -31.64 -75.21
CA ILE A 11 -47.52 -32.30 -75.52
C ILE A 11 -46.45 -31.27 -75.94
N SER A 12 -46.80 -30.28 -76.74
CA SER A 12 -45.87 -29.20 -77.12
C SER A 12 -45.42 -28.38 -75.92
N VAL A 13 -46.33 -28.06 -74.99
CA VAL A 13 -45.99 -27.36 -73.73
C VAL A 13 -45.10 -28.23 -72.85
N LEU A 14 -45.40 -29.51 -72.71
CA LEU A 14 -44.58 -30.45 -71.93
C LEU A 14 -43.18 -30.61 -72.52
N ALA A 15 -43.06 -30.64 -73.86
CA ALA A 15 -41.79 -30.69 -74.56
C ALA A 15 -40.98 -29.40 -74.31
N VAL A 16 -41.62 -28.23 -74.37
CA VAL A 16 -40.95 -26.94 -74.09
C VAL A 16 -40.50 -26.86 -72.63
N VAL A 17 -41.33 -27.28 -71.67
CA VAL A 17 -40.98 -27.32 -70.25
C VAL A 17 -39.84 -28.30 -69.98
N LEU A 18 -39.86 -29.47 -70.64
CA LEU A 18 -38.79 -30.46 -70.52
C LEU A 18 -37.48 -29.95 -71.11
N ILE A 19 -37.53 -29.29 -72.28
CA ILE A 19 -36.36 -28.64 -72.90
C ILE A 19 -35.83 -27.53 -72.00
N ALA A 20 -36.69 -26.71 -71.39
CA ALA A 20 -36.28 -25.68 -70.45
C ALA A 20 -35.68 -26.27 -69.16
N TYR A 21 -36.26 -27.36 -68.63
CA TYR A 21 -35.73 -28.09 -67.48
C TYR A 21 -34.33 -28.64 -67.73
N ILE A 22 -34.15 -29.33 -68.86
CA ILE A 22 -32.86 -29.89 -69.29
C ILE A 22 -31.86 -28.77 -69.59
N GLY A 23 -32.28 -27.73 -70.30
CA GLY A 23 -31.46 -26.55 -70.58
C GLY A 23 -30.98 -25.85 -69.32
N GLY A 24 -31.86 -25.69 -68.33
CA GLY A 24 -31.50 -25.15 -67.01
C GLY A 24 -30.52 -26.06 -66.26
N GLY A 25 -30.74 -27.39 -66.26
CA GLY A 25 -29.82 -28.34 -65.63
C GLY A 25 -28.41 -28.34 -66.25
N ILE A 26 -28.31 -28.16 -67.56
CA ILE A 26 -27.04 -28.01 -68.29
C ILE A 26 -26.43 -26.63 -67.99
N TYR A 27 -27.21 -25.55 -68.01
CA TYR A 27 -26.73 -24.19 -67.74
C TYR A 27 -26.18 -24.05 -66.31
N PHE A 28 -26.94 -24.51 -65.31
CA PHE A 28 -26.53 -24.49 -63.90
C PHE A 28 -25.52 -25.59 -63.54
N LYS A 29 -25.01 -26.35 -64.52
CA LYS A 29 -23.79 -27.13 -64.34
C LYS A 29 -22.60 -26.22 -64.13
N ASP A 30 -22.50 -25.15 -64.91
CA ASP A 30 -21.36 -24.23 -64.88
C ASP A 30 -21.71 -22.90 -64.18
N HIS A 31 -23.01 -22.56 -64.03
CA HIS A 31 -23.46 -21.32 -63.38
C HIS A 31 -24.11 -21.53 -62.00
N PHE A 32 -23.93 -20.61 -61.06
CA PHE A 32 -24.59 -20.67 -59.74
C PHE A 32 -26.11 -20.54 -59.86
N LEU A 33 -26.83 -21.21 -58.97
CA LEU A 33 -28.30 -21.17 -58.94
C LEU A 33 -28.83 -19.76 -58.68
N PRO A 34 -30.06 -19.44 -59.11
CA PRO A 34 -30.67 -18.15 -58.83
C PRO A 34 -30.76 -17.89 -57.31
N GLN A 35 -30.82 -16.62 -56.93
CA GLN A 35 -30.87 -16.18 -55.53
C GLN A 35 -29.68 -16.62 -54.65
N THR A 36 -28.54 -16.98 -55.25
CA THR A 36 -27.30 -17.26 -54.52
C THR A 36 -26.47 -16.00 -54.33
N LYS A 37 -26.08 -15.72 -53.09
CA LYS A 37 -25.22 -14.58 -52.70
C LYS A 37 -24.14 -15.04 -51.72
N VAL A 38 -23.04 -14.30 -51.68
CA VAL A 38 -21.99 -14.41 -50.66
C VAL A 38 -21.84 -13.00 -50.08
N GLY A 39 -22.19 -12.81 -48.81
CA GLY A 39 -22.31 -11.47 -48.22
C GLY A 39 -23.29 -10.58 -49.00
N LYS A 40 -22.83 -9.40 -49.45
CA LYS A 40 -23.62 -8.46 -50.26
C LYS A 40 -23.57 -8.73 -51.77
N ILE A 41 -22.67 -9.60 -52.23
CA ILE A 41 -22.40 -9.82 -53.66
C ILE A 41 -23.25 -10.98 -54.19
N SER A 42 -24.08 -10.69 -55.20
CA SER A 42 -24.87 -11.69 -55.91
C SER A 42 -24.03 -12.43 -56.93
N ILE A 43 -23.94 -13.76 -56.77
CA ILE A 43 -23.25 -14.67 -57.69
C ILE A 43 -24.22 -15.49 -58.55
N ALA A 44 -25.53 -15.30 -58.37
CA ALA A 44 -26.57 -15.97 -59.13
C ALA A 44 -26.36 -15.85 -60.65
N GLY A 45 -26.34 -16.99 -61.34
CA GLY A 45 -26.15 -17.04 -62.79
C GLY A 45 -24.71 -16.82 -63.26
N ASP A 46 -23.75 -16.65 -62.36
CA ASP A 46 -22.33 -16.52 -62.71
C ASP A 46 -21.64 -17.89 -62.72
N THR A 47 -20.60 -18.03 -63.52
CA THR A 47 -19.56 -19.07 -63.36
C THR A 47 -18.69 -18.78 -62.12
N VAL A 48 -17.87 -19.75 -61.71
CA VAL A 48 -16.89 -19.54 -60.62
C VAL A 48 -15.96 -18.37 -60.94
N GLU A 49 -15.46 -18.29 -62.17
CA GLU A 49 -14.54 -17.24 -62.62
C GLU A 49 -15.22 -15.86 -62.69
N GLU A 50 -16.49 -15.80 -63.09
CA GLU A 50 -17.27 -14.54 -63.07
C GLU A 50 -17.59 -14.08 -61.66
N ALA A 51 -18.00 -15.00 -60.79
CA ALA A 51 -18.22 -14.72 -59.38
C ALA A 51 -16.94 -14.21 -58.71
N ASN A 52 -15.79 -14.90 -58.87
CA ASN A 52 -14.51 -14.46 -58.32
C ASN A 52 -14.10 -13.06 -58.81
N ARG A 53 -14.32 -12.77 -60.10
CA ARG A 53 -14.09 -11.43 -60.68
C ARG A 53 -14.98 -10.35 -60.05
N LYS A 54 -16.20 -10.68 -59.61
CA LYS A 54 -17.04 -9.72 -58.87
C LYS A 54 -16.45 -9.38 -57.50
N PHE A 55 -15.88 -10.34 -56.77
CA PHE A 55 -15.17 -10.06 -55.50
C PHE A 55 -13.92 -9.20 -55.72
N ALA A 56 -13.11 -9.53 -56.73
CA ALA A 56 -11.96 -8.70 -57.08
C ALA A 56 -12.37 -7.27 -57.47
N LYS A 57 -13.47 -7.12 -58.23
CA LYS A 57 -14.01 -5.81 -58.60
C LYS A 57 -14.58 -5.04 -57.40
N ASP A 58 -15.28 -5.72 -56.50
CA ASP A 58 -15.83 -5.13 -55.29
C ASP A 58 -14.71 -4.60 -54.40
N LEU A 59 -13.70 -5.44 -54.11
CA LEU A 59 -12.49 -5.04 -53.39
C LEU A 59 -11.87 -3.81 -54.06
N HIS A 60 -11.56 -3.85 -55.35
CA HIS A 60 -10.93 -2.73 -56.05
C HIS A 60 -11.80 -1.45 -56.14
N SER A 61 -13.09 -1.53 -55.80
CA SER A 61 -13.98 -0.36 -55.71
C SER A 61 -14.06 0.24 -54.31
N GLN A 62 -13.51 -0.44 -53.30
CA GLN A 62 -13.46 0.04 -51.93
C GLN A 62 -12.38 1.12 -51.77
N THR A 63 -12.70 2.09 -50.93
CA THR A 63 -11.76 3.08 -50.42
C THR A 63 -11.97 3.14 -48.92
N ILE A 64 -10.89 3.01 -48.16
CA ILE A 64 -10.93 3.18 -46.71
C ILE A 64 -10.31 4.53 -46.37
N THR A 65 -11.08 5.38 -45.72
CA THR A 65 -10.57 6.63 -45.17
C THR A 65 -10.06 6.38 -43.75
N ILE A 66 -8.80 6.73 -43.51
CA ILE A 66 -8.18 6.69 -42.18
C ILE A 66 -8.37 8.05 -41.54
N THR A 67 -9.03 8.10 -40.38
CA THR A 67 -9.35 9.33 -39.67
C THR A 67 -8.78 9.34 -38.26
N GLU A 68 -8.46 10.51 -37.74
CA GLU A 68 -8.07 10.72 -36.34
C GLU A 68 -8.60 12.10 -35.89
N ASN A 69 -9.22 12.17 -34.71
CA ASN A 69 -9.90 13.35 -34.16
C ASN A 69 -10.94 13.97 -35.11
N GLY A 70 -11.59 13.13 -35.92
CA GLY A 70 -12.56 13.56 -36.94
C GLY A 70 -11.94 14.17 -38.20
N GLU A 71 -10.61 14.25 -38.30
CA GLU A 71 -9.89 14.69 -39.50
C GLU A 71 -9.46 13.50 -40.35
N THR A 72 -9.51 13.65 -41.67
CA THR A 72 -8.98 12.64 -42.60
C THR A 72 -7.46 12.75 -42.68
N LEU A 73 -6.76 11.69 -42.28
CA LEU A 73 -5.32 11.58 -42.43
C LEU A 73 -4.95 11.18 -43.87
N THR A 74 -5.58 10.10 -44.36
CA THR A 74 -5.41 9.63 -45.72
C THR A 74 -6.61 8.80 -46.16
N SER A 75 -6.64 8.42 -47.43
CA SER A 75 -7.52 7.37 -47.94
C SER A 75 -6.69 6.36 -48.69
N ILE A 76 -7.02 5.08 -48.51
CA ILE A 76 -6.32 3.98 -49.15
C ILE A 76 -7.27 3.12 -49.96
N THR A 77 -6.79 2.74 -51.12
CA THR A 77 -7.43 1.77 -52.01
C THR A 77 -6.69 0.43 -51.95
N PRO A 78 -7.37 -0.70 -52.18
CA PRO A 78 -6.70 -2.00 -52.28
C PRO A 78 -5.60 -2.06 -53.34
N LEU A 79 -5.68 -1.24 -54.38
CA LEU A 79 -4.66 -1.15 -55.42
C LEU A 79 -3.31 -0.66 -54.86
N GLU A 80 -3.32 0.28 -53.92
CA GLU A 80 -2.10 0.80 -53.28
C GLU A 80 -1.43 -0.23 -52.35
N LEU A 81 -2.20 -1.21 -51.86
CA LEU A 81 -1.69 -2.35 -51.10
C LEU A 81 -1.35 -3.55 -51.97
N GLU A 82 -1.50 -3.44 -53.30
CA GLU A 82 -1.48 -4.58 -54.23
C GLU A 82 -2.38 -5.74 -53.75
N ALA A 83 -3.46 -5.39 -53.06
CA ALA A 83 -4.32 -6.35 -52.40
C ALA A 83 -5.21 -7.07 -53.41
N SER A 84 -5.35 -8.37 -53.20
CA SER A 84 -6.18 -9.23 -54.04
C SER A 84 -6.96 -10.20 -53.17
N VAL A 85 -8.13 -10.58 -53.67
CA VAL A 85 -8.97 -11.59 -53.04
C VAL A 85 -9.18 -12.72 -54.04
N ASP A 86 -8.86 -13.94 -53.64
CA ASP A 86 -9.21 -15.14 -54.39
C ASP A 86 -10.08 -16.05 -53.53
N ILE A 87 -11.33 -16.22 -53.96
CA ILE A 87 -12.26 -17.14 -53.34
C ILE A 87 -12.61 -18.32 -54.26
N SER A 88 -11.86 -18.51 -55.35
CA SER A 88 -12.15 -19.52 -56.37
C SER A 88 -12.20 -20.94 -55.79
N ALA A 89 -11.35 -21.27 -54.83
CA ALA A 89 -11.34 -22.58 -54.17
C ALA A 89 -12.64 -22.83 -53.38
N TYR A 90 -13.09 -21.83 -52.62
CA TYR A 90 -14.36 -21.87 -51.89
C TYR A 90 -15.55 -21.96 -52.87
N LEU A 91 -15.58 -21.10 -53.88
CA LEU A 91 -16.62 -21.09 -54.90
C LEU A 91 -16.71 -22.41 -55.67
N LYS A 92 -15.59 -23.07 -55.98
CA LYS A 92 -15.59 -24.43 -56.59
C LYS A 92 -16.28 -25.46 -55.70
N THR A 93 -16.01 -25.42 -54.40
CA THR A 93 -16.62 -26.33 -53.42
C THR A 93 -18.13 -26.10 -53.35
N VAL A 94 -18.55 -24.85 -53.14
CA VAL A 94 -19.96 -24.44 -53.14
C VAL A 94 -20.66 -24.87 -54.43
N LYS A 95 -19.99 -24.72 -55.58
CA LYS A 95 -20.53 -25.03 -56.89
C LYS A 95 -20.75 -26.54 -57.08
N GLN A 96 -19.82 -27.38 -56.61
CA GLN A 96 -19.94 -28.84 -56.66
C GLN A 96 -21.12 -29.33 -55.81
N GLU A 97 -21.39 -28.69 -54.67
CA GLU A 97 -22.45 -29.07 -53.74
C GLU A 97 -23.85 -28.55 -54.13
N GLN A 98 -23.97 -27.61 -55.06
CA GLN A 98 -25.25 -26.90 -55.26
C GLN A 98 -26.39 -27.76 -55.83
N GLY A 99 -26.09 -28.80 -56.60
CA GLY A 99 -27.06 -29.65 -57.29
C GLY A 99 -27.78 -28.96 -58.47
N ASN A 100 -27.34 -29.26 -59.71
CA ASN A 100 -27.75 -28.51 -60.91
C ASN A 100 -29.22 -28.73 -61.32
N TRP A 101 -29.80 -29.88 -60.98
CA TRP A 101 -31.14 -30.31 -61.41
C TRP A 101 -32.27 -29.79 -60.52
N ILE A 102 -31.96 -29.25 -59.34
CA ILE A 102 -32.96 -28.69 -58.41
C ILE A 102 -33.23 -27.19 -58.65
N TRP A 103 -32.72 -26.65 -59.76
CA TRP A 103 -32.82 -25.23 -60.09
C TRP A 103 -34.25 -24.65 -60.07
N PRO A 104 -35.33 -25.35 -60.49
CA PRO A 104 -36.67 -24.75 -60.47
C PRO A 104 -37.18 -24.51 -59.05
N ILE A 105 -36.75 -25.34 -58.09
CA ILE A 105 -37.12 -25.23 -56.67
C ILE A 105 -36.30 -24.12 -56.01
N LYS A 106 -34.99 -24.07 -56.31
CA LYS A 106 -34.07 -23.09 -55.76
C LYS A 106 -34.24 -21.69 -56.35
N ALA A 107 -34.91 -21.55 -57.50
CA ALA A 107 -35.22 -20.25 -58.10
C ALA A 107 -36.06 -19.32 -57.20
N PHE A 108 -36.76 -19.87 -56.20
CA PHE A 108 -37.60 -19.13 -55.25
C PHE A 108 -37.09 -19.18 -53.81
N GLN A 109 -35.86 -19.64 -53.58
CA GLN A 109 -35.26 -19.77 -52.25
C GLN A 109 -33.95 -18.99 -52.20
N ASP A 110 -33.87 -18.01 -51.31
CA ASP A 110 -32.63 -17.29 -51.05
C ASP A 110 -31.57 -18.21 -50.44
N LYS A 111 -30.35 -18.12 -50.95
CA LYS A 111 -29.18 -18.80 -50.40
C LYS A 111 -28.09 -17.77 -50.15
N ASN A 112 -27.82 -17.48 -48.87
CA ASN A 112 -26.67 -16.70 -48.47
C ASN A 112 -25.56 -17.64 -47.99
N LEU A 113 -24.34 -17.36 -48.44
CA LEU A 113 -23.15 -18.14 -48.16
C LEU A 113 -22.21 -17.30 -47.29
N GLU A 114 -21.63 -17.94 -46.29
CA GLU A 114 -20.64 -17.35 -45.38
C GLU A 114 -19.31 -17.09 -46.13
N THR A 115 -18.59 -16.03 -45.75
CA THR A 115 -17.33 -15.57 -46.36
C THR A 115 -16.06 -16.06 -45.65
N SER A 116 -16.19 -16.93 -44.64
CA SER A 116 -15.11 -17.28 -43.70
C SER A 116 -13.91 -18.06 -44.28
N GLN A 117 -13.82 -18.23 -45.60
CA GLN A 117 -12.71 -18.90 -46.30
C GLN A 117 -12.08 -18.07 -47.43
N ALA A 118 -12.35 -16.76 -47.48
CA ALA A 118 -11.68 -15.89 -48.43
C ALA A 118 -10.21 -15.65 -48.02
N THR A 119 -9.26 -15.93 -48.91
CA THR A 119 -7.86 -15.55 -48.71
C THR A 119 -7.68 -14.13 -49.24
N PHE A 120 -7.41 -13.20 -48.32
CA PHE A 120 -7.03 -11.83 -48.62
C PHE A 120 -5.51 -11.76 -48.65
N ASP A 121 -4.95 -11.58 -49.85
CA ASP A 121 -3.52 -11.39 -50.06
C ASP A 121 -3.24 -9.90 -50.22
N TYR A 122 -2.14 -9.43 -49.63
CA TYR A 122 -1.72 -8.04 -49.71
C TYR A 122 -0.19 -7.93 -49.67
N ASN A 123 0.32 -6.80 -50.14
CA ASN A 123 1.73 -6.47 -50.02
C ASN A 123 2.01 -5.84 -48.64
N GLU A 124 2.67 -6.61 -47.77
CA GLU A 124 3.00 -6.18 -46.41
C GLU A 124 3.96 -4.97 -46.38
N GLU A 125 4.88 -4.86 -47.34
CA GLU A 125 5.79 -3.71 -47.45
C GLU A 125 5.03 -2.44 -47.84
N ALA A 126 4.08 -2.54 -48.77
CA ALA A 126 3.21 -1.42 -49.16
C ALA A 126 2.37 -0.92 -47.99
N LEU A 127 1.82 -1.83 -47.18
CA LEU A 127 1.06 -1.49 -45.99
C LEU A 127 1.93 -0.82 -44.91
N ASN A 128 3.10 -1.38 -44.63
CA ASN A 128 4.02 -0.79 -43.64
C ASN A 128 4.50 0.60 -44.09
N ASN A 129 4.76 0.79 -45.39
CA ASN A 129 5.14 2.10 -45.96
C ASN A 129 4.01 3.13 -45.85
N LEU A 130 2.75 2.71 -46.08
CA LEU A 130 1.60 3.57 -45.84
C LEU A 130 1.55 4.01 -44.37
N LEU A 131 1.60 3.06 -43.44
CA LEU A 131 1.51 3.36 -42.00
C LEU A 131 2.66 4.27 -41.56
N ALA A 132 3.87 4.05 -42.08
CA ALA A 132 5.02 4.93 -41.84
C ALA A 132 4.79 6.36 -42.41
N SER A 133 4.11 6.50 -43.55
CA SER A 133 3.81 7.80 -44.16
C SER A 133 2.79 8.64 -43.38
N LEU A 134 1.99 8.00 -42.52
CA LEU A 134 1.05 8.70 -41.62
C LEU A 134 1.77 9.48 -40.52
N ASP A 135 3.07 9.22 -40.33
CA ASP A 135 3.94 9.93 -39.40
C ASP A 135 3.35 9.95 -37.97
N LEU A 136 2.78 8.82 -37.56
CA LEU A 136 2.10 8.69 -36.27
C LEU A 136 3.10 8.85 -35.10
N ASP A 137 4.38 8.55 -35.31
CA ASP A 137 5.40 8.58 -34.26
C ASP A 137 6.09 9.95 -34.08
N SER A 138 5.93 10.91 -35.01
CA SER A 138 6.67 12.19 -34.96
C SER A 138 6.06 13.23 -34.02
N LYS A 139 4.79 13.05 -33.65
CA LYS A 139 4.11 13.90 -32.68
C LYS A 139 4.39 13.33 -31.29
N GLU A 140 4.75 14.18 -30.33
CA GLU A 140 4.77 13.78 -28.92
C GLU A 140 3.35 13.36 -28.50
N ARG A 141 3.07 12.05 -28.59
CA ARG A 141 1.80 11.44 -28.20
C ARG A 141 1.85 11.10 -26.71
N ALA A 142 0.77 11.42 -26.00
CA ALA A 142 0.66 11.11 -24.58
C ALA A 142 0.48 9.60 -24.39
N ALA A 143 1.25 9.01 -23.48
CA ALA A 143 1.05 7.61 -23.10
C ALA A 143 -0.22 7.46 -22.27
N SER A 144 -0.91 6.34 -22.45
CA SER A 144 -2.02 5.94 -21.59
C SER A 144 -1.52 5.66 -20.18
N GLN A 145 -2.30 6.05 -19.17
CA GLN A 145 -2.00 5.83 -17.77
C GLN A 145 -3.06 4.93 -17.17
N ASN A 146 -2.63 3.89 -16.46
CA ASN A 146 -3.52 2.99 -15.75
C ASN A 146 -4.23 3.69 -14.60
N ALA A 147 -5.45 3.23 -14.32
CA ALA A 147 -6.10 3.50 -13.05
C ALA A 147 -5.25 2.93 -11.92
N LYS A 148 -5.29 3.59 -10.76
CA LYS A 148 -4.49 3.20 -9.59
C LYS A 148 -5.20 3.56 -8.30
N VAL A 149 -4.86 2.85 -7.23
CA VAL A 149 -5.28 3.22 -5.88
C VAL A 149 -4.42 4.37 -5.39
N VAL A 150 -5.03 5.36 -4.76
CA VAL A 150 -4.36 6.49 -4.11
C VAL A 150 -4.96 6.71 -2.72
N THR A 151 -4.19 7.32 -1.82
CA THR A 151 -4.70 7.73 -0.51
C THR A 151 -5.10 9.21 -0.55
N GLU A 152 -6.38 9.49 -0.33
CA GLU A 152 -6.93 10.85 -0.27
C GLU A 152 -7.65 11.08 1.06
N ALA A 153 -7.16 12.06 1.83
CA ALA A 153 -7.71 12.40 3.15
C ALA A 153 -7.90 11.18 4.08
N GLY A 154 -6.96 10.23 4.02
CA GLY A 154 -6.99 8.99 4.81
C GLY A 154 -7.89 7.90 4.24
N ASN A 155 -8.45 8.03 3.03
CA ASN A 155 -9.24 6.98 2.39
C ASN A 155 -8.50 6.40 1.18
N PHE A 156 -8.66 5.10 0.93
CA PHE A 156 -8.14 4.46 -0.27
C PHE A 156 -9.18 4.60 -1.38
N VAL A 157 -8.83 5.30 -2.46
CA VAL A 157 -9.74 5.59 -3.56
C VAL A 157 -9.09 5.22 -4.89
N ILE A 158 -9.92 4.87 -5.87
CA ILE A 158 -9.48 4.60 -7.23
C ILE A 158 -9.37 5.94 -7.97
N GLN A 159 -8.19 6.24 -8.49
CA GLN A 159 -7.98 7.27 -9.49
C GLN A 159 -8.13 6.62 -10.87
N ASP A 160 -9.07 7.15 -11.66
CA ASP A 160 -9.39 6.68 -13.01
C ASP A 160 -8.18 6.68 -13.95
N GLU A 161 -8.22 5.78 -14.92
CA GLU A 161 -7.27 5.72 -16.01
C GLU A 161 -7.36 6.96 -16.92
N VAL A 162 -6.25 7.30 -17.56
CA VAL A 162 -6.19 8.37 -18.56
C VAL A 162 -5.84 7.75 -19.91
N GLN A 163 -6.79 7.80 -20.85
CA GLN A 163 -6.54 7.37 -22.22
C GLN A 163 -5.58 8.34 -22.92
N GLY A 164 -4.43 7.82 -23.35
CA GLY A 164 -3.45 8.51 -24.16
C GLY A 164 -3.74 8.41 -25.65
N THR A 165 -2.81 8.93 -26.45
CA THR A 165 -2.91 8.98 -27.93
C THR A 165 -1.82 8.17 -28.64
N GLN A 166 -0.94 7.47 -27.91
CA GLN A 166 0.02 6.55 -28.53
C GLN A 166 -0.70 5.44 -29.28
N VAL A 167 -0.24 5.13 -30.50
CA VAL A 167 -0.88 4.16 -31.40
C VAL A 167 -0.18 2.82 -31.30
N ASP A 168 -0.97 1.76 -31.16
CA ASP A 168 -0.52 0.40 -31.43
C ASP A 168 -0.59 0.16 -32.95
N ILE A 169 0.57 0.19 -33.60
CA ILE A 169 0.68 0.05 -35.06
C ILE A 169 0.17 -1.32 -35.53
N GLU A 170 0.36 -2.38 -34.75
CA GLU A 170 -0.13 -3.71 -35.11
C GLU A 170 -1.65 -3.79 -34.97
N ALA A 171 -2.23 -3.17 -33.94
CA ALA A 171 -3.68 -3.05 -33.81
C ALA A 171 -4.29 -2.22 -34.95
N LEU A 172 -3.64 -1.12 -35.36
CA LEU A 172 -4.09 -0.30 -36.48
C LEU A 172 -4.04 -1.08 -37.80
N LYS A 173 -2.94 -1.82 -38.03
CA LYS A 173 -2.78 -2.72 -39.17
C LYS A 173 -3.90 -3.76 -39.23
N ALA A 174 -4.17 -4.43 -38.10
CA ALA A 174 -5.24 -5.40 -38.01
C ALA A 174 -6.62 -4.79 -38.29
N SER A 175 -6.91 -3.61 -37.74
CA SER A 175 -8.17 -2.89 -37.98
C SER A 175 -8.36 -2.52 -39.46
N LEU A 176 -7.28 -2.09 -40.14
CA LEU A 176 -7.33 -1.75 -41.56
C LEU A 176 -7.60 -2.97 -42.44
N LEU A 177 -6.95 -4.11 -42.18
CA LEU A 177 -7.18 -5.36 -42.90
C LEU A 177 -8.60 -5.90 -42.67
N ALA A 178 -9.11 -5.81 -41.44
CA ALA A 178 -10.49 -6.17 -41.11
C ALA A 178 -11.49 -5.27 -41.86
N ALA A 179 -11.20 -3.97 -41.96
CA ALA A 179 -12.07 -3.03 -42.66
C ALA A 179 -12.21 -3.34 -44.16
N PHE A 180 -11.16 -3.78 -44.86
CA PHE A 180 -11.26 -4.25 -46.26
C PHE A 180 -12.08 -5.53 -46.37
N SER A 181 -11.96 -6.43 -45.40
CA SER A 181 -12.70 -7.69 -45.38
C SER A 181 -14.20 -7.49 -45.08
N GLU A 182 -14.53 -6.53 -44.22
CA GLU A 182 -15.89 -6.20 -43.80
C GLU A 182 -16.59 -5.18 -44.71
N GLY A 183 -15.84 -4.55 -45.63
CA GLY A 183 -16.34 -3.47 -46.49
C GLY A 183 -16.70 -2.22 -45.69
N LYS A 184 -15.91 -1.89 -44.67
CA LYS A 184 -16.00 -0.63 -43.93
C LYS A 184 -15.37 0.50 -44.76
N GLU A 185 -15.95 1.69 -44.70
CA GLU A 185 -15.46 2.87 -45.42
C GLU A 185 -14.48 3.71 -44.57
N THR A 186 -14.44 3.49 -43.26
CA THR A 186 -13.63 4.29 -42.33
C THR A 186 -12.94 3.42 -41.29
N VAL A 187 -11.69 3.78 -40.98
CA VAL A 187 -10.91 3.27 -39.86
C VAL A 187 -10.46 4.47 -39.03
N THR A 188 -10.81 4.48 -37.74
CA THR A 188 -10.45 5.53 -36.79
C THR A 188 -9.21 5.11 -36.00
N VAL A 189 -8.16 5.94 -36.02
CA VAL A 189 -6.89 5.64 -35.33
C VAL A 189 -7.08 5.53 -33.81
N GLU A 190 -8.09 6.21 -33.26
CA GLU A 190 -8.45 6.17 -31.84
C GLU A 190 -8.79 4.76 -31.34
N GLU A 191 -9.33 3.89 -32.20
CA GLU A 191 -9.62 2.49 -31.86
C GLU A 191 -8.34 1.67 -31.68
N ALA A 192 -7.23 2.12 -32.27
CA ALA A 192 -5.92 1.51 -32.19
C ALA A 192 -4.97 2.24 -31.21
N TYR A 193 -5.47 3.19 -30.42
CA TYR A 193 -4.67 3.73 -29.33
C TYR A 193 -4.34 2.63 -28.31
N ILE A 194 -3.12 2.67 -27.77
CA ILE A 194 -2.72 1.82 -26.67
C ILE A 194 -3.65 2.11 -25.50
N LYS A 195 -4.41 1.11 -25.06
CA LYS A 195 -5.38 1.26 -23.97
C LYS A 195 -4.70 1.04 -22.61
N PRO A 196 -5.15 1.72 -21.55
CA PRO A 196 -4.83 1.34 -20.19
C PRO A 196 -5.09 -0.14 -19.96
N THR A 197 -4.19 -0.82 -19.27
CA THR A 197 -4.36 -2.24 -18.91
C THR A 197 -5.17 -2.41 -17.62
N LEU A 198 -5.18 -1.38 -16.77
CA LEU A 198 -6.06 -1.29 -15.60
C LEU A 198 -6.97 -0.07 -15.75
N THR A 199 -8.26 -0.31 -15.57
CA THR A 199 -9.33 0.69 -15.54
C THR A 199 -9.94 0.78 -14.15
N ALA A 200 -10.74 1.81 -13.89
CA ALA A 200 -11.41 2.00 -12.61
C ALA A 200 -12.28 0.80 -12.16
N ASP A 201 -12.75 -0.01 -13.10
CA ASP A 201 -13.56 -1.21 -12.86
C ASP A 201 -12.73 -2.49 -12.68
N SER A 202 -11.38 -2.40 -12.66
CA SER A 202 -10.50 -3.57 -12.56
C SER A 202 -10.56 -4.20 -11.17
N GLU A 203 -10.86 -5.50 -11.10
CA GLU A 203 -10.98 -6.28 -9.86
C GLU A 203 -9.66 -6.28 -9.06
N GLU A 204 -8.53 -6.16 -9.75
CA GLU A 204 -7.21 -6.01 -9.15
C GLU A 204 -7.12 -4.78 -8.22
N LEU A 205 -7.73 -3.65 -8.60
CA LEU A 205 -7.72 -2.43 -7.80
C LEU A 205 -8.61 -2.58 -6.56
N THR A 206 -9.75 -3.26 -6.68
CA THR A 206 -10.61 -3.60 -5.54
C THR A 206 -9.88 -4.51 -4.56
N THR A 207 -9.17 -5.53 -5.07
CA THR A 207 -8.37 -6.45 -4.24
C THR A 207 -7.27 -5.71 -3.45
N ILE A 208 -6.66 -4.68 -4.06
CA ILE A 208 -5.69 -3.82 -3.38
C ILE A 208 -6.36 -3.02 -2.26
N ILE A 209 -7.52 -2.41 -2.52
CA ILE A 209 -8.27 -1.67 -1.50
C ILE A 209 -8.66 -2.60 -0.35
N ASP A 210 -9.24 -3.77 -0.64
CA ASP A 210 -9.63 -4.74 0.40
C ASP A 210 -8.44 -5.13 1.29
N ARG A 211 -7.26 -5.36 0.69
CA ARG A 211 -6.03 -5.61 1.45
C ARG A 211 -5.64 -4.43 2.34
N LEU A 212 -5.75 -3.20 1.84
CA LEU A 212 -5.43 -2.01 2.63
C LEU A 212 -6.41 -1.80 3.78
N GLU A 213 -7.70 -2.05 3.55
CA GLU A 213 -8.75 -2.03 4.57
C GLU A 213 -8.53 -3.08 5.65
N ASP A 214 -8.19 -4.31 5.25
CA ASP A 214 -7.85 -5.39 6.20
C ASP A 214 -6.67 -4.99 7.09
N LEU A 215 -5.59 -4.47 6.50
CA LEU A 215 -4.42 -3.99 7.25
C LEU A 215 -4.79 -2.83 8.19
N ALA A 216 -5.58 -1.86 7.72
CA ALA A 216 -6.04 -0.72 8.52
C ALA A 216 -6.93 -1.14 9.70
N SER A 217 -7.60 -2.29 9.60
CA SER A 217 -8.45 -2.85 10.64
C SER A 217 -7.72 -3.71 11.69
N THR A 218 -6.41 -3.92 11.53
CA THR A 218 -5.60 -4.74 12.45
C THR A 218 -5.69 -4.23 13.89
N VAL A 219 -5.99 -5.12 14.84
CA VAL A 219 -6.09 -4.76 16.26
C VAL A 219 -4.72 -4.89 16.92
N ILE A 220 -4.05 -3.75 17.11
CA ILE A 220 -2.77 -3.67 17.80
C ILE A 220 -3.02 -3.09 19.20
N THR A 221 -2.69 -3.85 20.24
CA THR A 221 -2.89 -3.45 21.64
C THR A 221 -1.55 -3.32 22.36
N TYR A 222 -1.25 -2.14 22.87
CA TYR A 222 -0.12 -1.93 23.77
C TYR A 222 -0.52 -2.17 25.22
N LYS A 223 0.27 -2.97 25.92
CA LYS A 223 0.24 -3.10 27.38
C LYS A 223 1.29 -2.19 27.96
N ILE A 224 0.84 -1.11 28.61
CA ILE A 224 1.70 -0.08 29.16
C ILE A 224 1.31 0.10 30.62
N ALA A 225 2.22 -0.28 31.53
CA ALA A 225 2.05 -0.02 32.96
C ALA A 225 0.66 -0.48 33.48
N GLY A 226 0.28 -1.72 33.16
CA GLY A 226 -0.99 -2.34 33.57
C GLY A 226 -2.24 -1.86 32.83
N GLN A 227 -2.11 -0.91 31.91
CA GLN A 227 -3.18 -0.43 31.03
C GLN A 227 -3.08 -1.03 29.64
N GLU A 228 -4.22 -1.17 28.97
CA GLU A 228 -4.29 -1.57 27.57
C GLU A 228 -4.68 -0.36 26.71
N GLU A 229 -3.89 -0.10 25.68
CA GLU A 229 -4.11 0.93 24.67
C GLU A 229 -4.24 0.29 23.30
N VAL A 230 -5.44 0.34 22.74
CA VAL A 230 -5.67 -0.13 21.38
C VAL A 230 -5.34 1.01 20.42
N VAL A 231 -4.46 0.76 19.46
CA VAL A 231 -4.17 1.71 18.38
C VAL A 231 -5.44 1.91 17.55
N PRO A 232 -5.97 3.14 17.43
CA PRO A 232 -7.22 3.34 16.69
C PRO A 232 -7.07 2.98 15.21
N ALA A 233 -8.01 2.22 14.66
CA ALA A 233 -8.00 1.81 13.24
C ALA A 233 -7.95 3.02 12.29
N GLU A 234 -8.66 4.11 12.60
CA GLU A 234 -8.60 5.36 11.83
C GLU A 234 -7.19 5.96 11.82
N GLN A 235 -6.41 5.76 12.88
CA GLN A 235 -5.05 6.25 12.97
C GLN A 235 -4.11 5.38 12.13
N ILE A 236 -4.24 4.05 12.22
CA ILE A 236 -3.54 3.11 11.33
C ILE A 236 -3.83 3.46 9.86
N ARG A 237 -5.12 3.60 9.52
CA ARG A 237 -5.57 4.02 8.19
C ARG A 237 -4.90 5.31 7.72
N SER A 238 -4.80 6.31 8.60
CA SER A 238 -4.18 7.61 8.26
C SER A 238 -2.68 7.53 7.95
N TRP A 239 -1.99 6.50 8.45
CA TRP A 239 -0.56 6.27 8.17
C TRP A 239 -0.32 5.52 6.87
N MET A 240 -1.36 4.91 6.30
CA MET A 240 -1.23 3.99 5.19
C MET A 240 -1.29 4.69 3.84
N SER A 241 -0.42 4.26 2.94
CA SER A 241 -0.38 4.66 1.54
C SER A 241 0.03 3.47 0.66
N ILE A 242 0.14 3.71 -0.64
CA ILE A 242 0.56 2.72 -1.62
C ILE A 242 1.72 3.25 -2.44
N ASP A 243 2.74 2.42 -2.68
CA ASP A 243 3.86 2.77 -3.55
C ASP A 243 3.51 2.65 -5.04
N ALA A 244 4.48 2.94 -5.92
CA ALA A 244 4.29 2.89 -7.36
C ALA A 244 4.07 1.45 -7.89
N GLU A 245 4.51 0.45 -7.12
CA GLU A 245 4.41 -0.98 -7.41
C GLU A 245 3.12 -1.61 -6.87
N GLY A 246 2.31 -0.85 -6.12
CA GLY A 246 1.05 -1.33 -5.55
C GLY A 246 1.19 -1.99 -4.17
N ASN A 247 2.31 -1.80 -3.47
CA ASN A 247 2.51 -2.33 -2.13
C ASN A 247 2.06 -1.33 -1.05
N PRO A 248 1.47 -1.82 0.06
CA PRO A 248 1.17 -1.00 1.22
C PRO A 248 2.44 -0.41 1.84
N VAL A 249 2.40 0.87 2.16
CA VAL A 249 3.43 1.61 2.89
C VAL A 249 2.80 2.24 4.12
N VAL A 250 3.50 2.21 5.26
CA VAL A 250 3.07 2.83 6.51
C VAL A 250 4.04 3.97 6.86
N ASP A 251 3.51 5.15 7.15
CA ASP A 251 4.30 6.31 7.60
C ASP A 251 4.83 6.09 9.02
N GLN A 252 6.12 5.75 9.11
CA GLN A 252 6.81 5.52 10.38
C GLN A 252 6.84 6.77 11.27
N ALA A 253 6.95 7.97 10.70
CA ALA A 253 6.99 9.21 11.48
C ALA A 253 5.63 9.50 12.12
N ALA A 254 4.53 9.19 11.42
CA ALA A 254 3.19 9.30 11.98
C ALA A 254 2.92 8.25 13.08
N ALA A 255 3.46 7.04 12.93
CA ALA A 255 3.44 6.01 13.97
C ALA A 255 4.26 6.40 15.21
N GLU A 256 5.46 6.97 15.02
CA GLU A 256 6.30 7.53 16.09
C GLU A 256 5.56 8.65 16.84
N ALA A 257 4.92 9.58 16.13
CA ALA A 257 4.16 10.66 16.74
C ALA A 257 2.96 10.16 17.59
N TYR A 258 2.38 9.00 17.26
CA TYR A 258 1.39 8.36 18.12
C TYR A 258 2.03 7.75 19.38
N LEU A 259 3.17 7.09 19.24
CA LEU A 259 3.94 6.56 20.37
C LEU A 259 4.43 7.67 21.30
N ASP A 260 4.75 8.86 20.78
CA ASP A 260 5.05 10.05 21.58
C ASP A 260 3.85 10.50 22.42
N GLN A 261 2.62 10.37 21.91
CA GLN A 261 1.42 10.66 22.72
C GLN A 261 1.24 9.64 23.86
N LEU A 262 1.53 8.37 23.60
CA LEU A 262 1.53 7.34 24.64
C LEU A 262 2.66 7.58 25.64
N HIS A 263 3.83 8.00 25.17
CA HIS A 263 4.96 8.43 26.01
C HIS A 263 4.50 9.55 26.95
N ASP A 264 3.98 10.65 26.41
CA ASP A 264 3.54 11.79 27.21
C ASP A 264 2.46 11.40 28.23
N LYS A 265 1.59 10.47 27.86
CA LYS A 265 0.55 9.94 28.75
C LYS A 265 1.12 9.09 29.88
N TYR A 266 2.05 8.18 29.60
CA TYR A 266 2.45 7.11 30.52
C TYR A 266 3.85 7.22 31.12
N ALA A 267 4.83 7.73 30.36
CA ALA A 267 6.21 7.87 30.80
C ALA A 267 6.29 8.64 32.11
N THR A 268 7.23 8.28 32.96
CA THR A 268 7.42 8.89 34.28
C THR A 268 8.67 9.74 34.35
N HIS A 269 9.64 9.57 33.44
CA HIS A 269 10.97 10.18 33.49
C HIS A 269 10.95 11.67 33.86
N ASP A 270 10.16 12.48 33.15
CA ASP A 270 10.11 13.94 33.31
C ASP A 270 8.91 14.45 34.13
N LYS A 271 8.17 13.55 34.81
CA LYS A 271 6.95 13.94 35.54
C LYS A 271 7.23 14.28 36.99
N THR A 272 6.56 15.32 37.48
CA THR A 272 6.41 15.56 38.92
C THR A 272 5.50 14.48 39.52
N ARG A 273 5.87 13.94 40.69
CA ARG A 273 5.09 12.94 41.43
C ARG A 273 4.45 13.57 42.65
N THR A 274 3.19 13.23 42.89
CA THR A 274 2.54 13.42 44.18
C THR A 274 2.91 12.27 45.11
N PHE A 275 3.46 12.57 46.29
CA PHE A 275 3.99 11.58 47.23
C PHE A 275 3.46 11.80 48.65
N ASN A 276 3.03 10.74 49.32
CA ASN A 276 2.57 10.79 50.71
C ASN A 276 3.75 10.61 51.67
N SER A 277 4.36 11.73 52.08
CA SER A 277 5.47 11.75 53.03
C SER A 277 5.06 11.36 54.45
N THR A 278 6.04 10.87 55.21
CA THR A 278 5.90 10.49 56.62
C THR A 278 5.53 11.68 57.50
N ASN A 279 6.15 12.84 57.30
CA ASN A 279 6.05 13.97 58.23
C ASN A 279 5.15 15.11 57.74
N ARG A 280 4.95 15.26 56.42
CA ARG A 280 4.35 16.47 55.83
C ARG A 280 3.06 16.19 55.04
N GLY A 281 2.56 14.96 55.11
CA GLY A 281 1.43 14.53 54.29
C GLY A 281 1.83 14.51 52.81
N THR A 282 0.91 14.92 51.94
CA THR A 282 1.16 14.90 50.49
C THR A 282 2.07 16.05 50.05
N VAL A 283 3.14 15.71 49.30
CA VAL A 283 4.11 16.65 48.73
C VAL A 283 4.27 16.41 47.23
N GLU A 284 4.64 17.46 46.50
CA GLU A 284 4.98 17.38 45.06
C GLU A 284 6.49 17.28 44.89
N ILE A 285 6.93 16.31 44.10
CA ILE A 285 8.35 15.96 43.97
C ILE A 285 8.73 16.01 42.50
N PRO A 286 9.71 16.85 42.12
CA PRO A 286 10.12 16.96 40.73
C PRO A 286 10.76 15.65 40.21
N PRO A 287 10.91 15.50 38.88
CA PRO A 287 11.64 14.37 38.33
C PRO A 287 13.11 14.35 38.81
N GLY A 288 13.68 13.15 38.84
CA GLY A 288 15.09 12.92 39.11
C GLY A 288 15.60 11.80 38.20
N THR A 289 16.50 10.95 38.69
CA THR A 289 17.06 9.86 37.87
C THR A 289 16.16 8.63 37.78
N TYR A 290 15.10 8.54 38.59
CA TYR A 290 14.14 7.43 38.54
C TYR A 290 12.95 7.78 37.65
N GLY A 291 12.68 6.89 36.71
CA GLY A 291 11.59 7.00 35.77
C GLY A 291 11.99 6.43 34.42
N TRP A 292 10.98 6.23 33.60
CA TRP A 292 11.10 5.55 32.33
C TRP A 292 10.36 6.30 31.23
N SER A 293 10.73 6.02 29.99
CA SER A 293 10.16 6.54 28.76
C SER A 293 9.91 5.40 27.77
N ILE A 294 8.96 5.60 26.86
CA ILE A 294 8.81 4.72 25.69
C ILE A 294 9.93 5.04 24.69
N GLY A 295 10.59 4.03 24.17
CA GLY A 295 11.58 4.13 23.08
C GLY A 295 10.90 4.33 21.73
N THR A 296 10.29 5.50 21.51
CA THR A 296 9.33 5.74 20.42
C THR A 296 9.90 5.51 19.02
N ILE A 297 11.17 5.83 18.78
CA ILE A 297 11.85 5.61 17.48
C ILE A 297 11.92 4.12 17.12
N ALA A 298 12.45 3.28 18.02
CA ALA A 298 12.63 1.85 17.76
C ALA A 298 11.28 1.12 17.79
N GLU A 299 10.36 1.54 18.66
CA GLU A 299 9.01 0.98 18.71
C GLU A 299 8.18 1.35 17.47
N ALA A 300 8.41 2.51 16.84
CA ALA A 300 7.73 2.89 15.60
C ALA A 300 8.07 1.93 14.45
N GLU A 301 9.31 1.44 14.37
CA GLU A 301 9.68 0.40 13.40
C GLU A 301 8.87 -0.89 13.63
N SER A 302 8.74 -1.31 14.88
CA SER A 302 7.94 -2.48 15.26
C SER A 302 6.45 -2.29 14.96
N LEU A 303 5.89 -1.12 15.27
CA LEU A 303 4.50 -0.77 14.98
C LEU A 303 4.18 -0.83 13.48
N VAL A 304 5.08 -0.31 12.63
CA VAL A 304 4.97 -0.45 11.17
C VAL A 304 4.92 -1.92 10.76
N GLN A 305 5.78 -2.77 11.34
CA GLN A 305 5.78 -4.20 11.03
C GLN A 305 4.51 -4.91 11.51
N TYR A 306 3.95 -4.53 12.67
CA TYR A 306 2.68 -5.09 13.15
C TYR A 306 1.53 -4.76 12.21
N VAL A 307 1.44 -3.51 11.73
CA VAL A 307 0.43 -3.10 10.74
C VAL A 307 0.60 -3.91 9.45
N LEU A 308 1.80 -3.96 8.89
CA LEU A 308 2.07 -4.67 7.62
C LEU A 308 1.88 -6.19 7.71
N ALA A 309 2.01 -6.77 8.91
CA ALA A 309 1.75 -8.18 9.15
C ALA A 309 0.25 -8.53 9.08
N GLY A 310 -0.65 -7.55 9.30
CA GLY A 310 -2.10 -7.74 9.22
C GLY A 310 -2.66 -8.73 10.25
N LYS A 311 -2.03 -8.81 11.43
CA LYS A 311 -2.41 -9.76 12.48
C LYS A 311 -2.59 -9.05 13.79
N ASP A 312 -3.73 -9.29 14.42
CA ASP A 312 -4.00 -8.81 15.77
C ASP A 312 -2.88 -9.23 16.72
N VAL A 313 -2.41 -8.27 17.51
CA VAL A 313 -1.27 -8.48 18.40
C VAL A 313 -1.43 -7.67 19.68
N THR A 314 -0.94 -8.23 20.77
CA THR A 314 -0.80 -7.53 22.04
C THR A 314 0.68 -7.54 22.44
N VAL A 315 1.24 -6.35 22.63
CA VAL A 315 2.68 -6.16 22.84
C VAL A 315 2.95 -5.22 24.02
N GLU A 316 4.12 -5.33 24.63
CA GLU A 316 4.67 -4.30 25.52
C GLU A 316 5.64 -3.44 24.70
N PRO A 317 5.62 -2.11 24.84
CA PRO A 317 6.50 -1.26 24.07
C PRO A 317 7.95 -1.34 24.58
N GLU A 318 8.90 -0.95 23.75
CA GLU A 318 10.27 -0.72 24.19
C GLU A 318 10.33 0.39 25.25
N ILE A 319 10.98 0.10 26.37
CA ILE A 319 11.10 1.01 27.52
C ILE A 319 12.57 1.36 27.76
N ASN A 320 12.83 2.65 27.99
CA ASN A 320 14.10 3.18 28.44
C ASN A 320 14.00 3.68 29.88
N GLY A 321 15.04 3.47 30.68
CA GLY A 321 15.11 3.97 32.06
C GLY A 321 14.78 2.91 33.11
N THR A 322 14.33 3.36 34.28
CA THR A 322 14.07 2.50 35.45
C THR A 322 12.70 2.78 36.05
N GLY A 323 12.20 1.85 36.86
CA GLY A 323 10.90 2.00 37.51
C GLY A 323 9.69 1.70 36.62
N TYR A 324 9.90 0.99 35.50
CA TYR A 324 8.79 0.41 34.75
C TYR A 324 8.33 -0.86 35.44
N HIS A 325 7.06 -0.87 35.87
CA HIS A 325 6.41 -2.04 36.43
C HIS A 325 5.19 -2.38 35.59
N ALA A 326 5.10 -3.63 35.14
CA ALA A 326 4.04 -4.09 34.24
C ALA A 326 2.63 -3.99 34.86
N ASP A 327 2.52 -3.87 36.18
CA ASP A 327 1.26 -3.68 36.91
C ASP A 327 0.85 -2.20 37.07
N GLY A 328 1.67 -1.26 36.60
CA GLY A 328 1.41 0.17 36.69
C GLY A 328 1.88 0.86 37.96
N THR A 329 2.53 0.12 38.86
CA THR A 329 3.14 0.69 40.05
C THR A 329 4.27 1.65 39.64
N ASP A 330 4.36 2.85 40.24
CA ASP A 330 5.50 3.78 40.02
C ASP A 330 6.56 3.58 41.13
N ILE A 331 6.49 4.36 42.22
CA ILE A 331 7.40 4.23 43.37
C ILE A 331 7.12 2.97 44.19
N GLY A 332 5.85 2.52 44.22
CA GLY A 332 5.42 1.38 45.02
C GLY A 332 5.48 1.62 46.53
N ASN A 333 5.61 0.53 47.29
CA ASN A 333 5.56 0.52 48.76
C ASN A 333 6.93 0.21 49.42
N SER A 334 7.99 0.09 48.61
CA SER A 334 9.36 -0.17 49.05
C SER A 334 10.27 0.91 48.51
N TYR A 335 10.65 1.86 49.35
CA TYR A 335 11.37 3.07 48.95
C TYR A 335 12.15 3.69 50.11
N VAL A 336 13.08 4.60 49.79
CA VAL A 336 13.77 5.48 50.74
C VAL A 336 13.16 6.87 50.66
N GLU A 337 12.80 7.44 51.80
CA GLU A 337 12.28 8.81 51.93
C GLU A 337 13.33 9.67 52.65
N ILE A 338 13.69 10.81 52.08
CA ILE A 338 14.64 11.76 52.66
C ILE A 338 13.96 13.13 52.75
N ASP A 339 13.55 13.47 53.97
CA ASP A 339 12.94 14.75 54.29
C ASP A 339 14.04 15.74 54.65
N LEU A 340 14.41 16.61 53.70
CA LEU A 340 15.48 17.60 53.88
C LEU A 340 15.06 18.71 54.84
N GLN A 341 13.76 18.96 55.02
CA GLN A 341 13.29 19.93 56.00
C GLN A 341 13.43 19.40 57.43
N ALA A 342 13.10 18.12 57.65
CA ALA A 342 13.23 17.47 58.96
C ALA A 342 14.63 16.88 59.20
N GLN A 343 15.49 16.80 58.18
CA GLN A 343 16.81 16.16 58.21
C GLN A 343 16.75 14.71 58.70
N VAL A 344 15.80 13.95 58.17
CA VAL A 344 15.60 12.53 58.51
C VAL A 344 15.46 11.69 57.25
N MET A 345 16.00 10.47 57.32
CA MET A 345 15.86 9.45 56.29
C MET A 345 15.06 8.27 56.85
N TYR A 346 14.05 7.84 56.11
CA TYR A 346 13.26 6.64 56.36
C TYR A 346 13.46 5.63 55.23
N MET A 347 13.32 4.33 55.54
CA MET A 347 13.15 3.31 54.52
C MET A 347 11.89 2.51 54.81
N TYR A 348 11.10 2.32 53.78
CA TYR A 348 9.93 1.46 53.79
C TYR A 348 10.22 0.22 52.94
N LYS A 349 9.78 -0.94 53.43
CA LYS A 349 9.71 -2.18 52.67
C LYS A 349 8.32 -2.77 52.85
N ASP A 350 7.66 -3.07 51.76
CA ASP A 350 6.30 -3.60 51.72
C ASP A 350 5.30 -2.77 52.54
N GLY A 351 5.47 -1.44 52.53
CA GLY A 351 4.66 -0.49 53.29
C GLY A 351 4.99 -0.38 54.78
N ALA A 352 5.92 -1.18 55.30
CA ALA A 352 6.38 -1.10 56.68
C ALA A 352 7.69 -0.30 56.80
N ARG A 353 7.76 0.62 57.77
CA ARG A 353 8.99 1.36 58.07
C ARG A 353 10.02 0.43 58.71
N VAL A 354 11.12 0.17 58.02
CA VAL A 354 12.20 -0.74 58.45
C VAL A 354 13.47 -0.02 58.89
N PHE A 355 13.61 1.26 58.54
CA PHE A 355 14.77 2.09 58.91
C PHE A 355 14.35 3.54 59.17
N GLU A 356 15.06 4.18 60.09
CA GLU A 356 14.97 5.60 60.41
C GLU A 356 16.33 6.07 60.90
N SER A 357 16.80 7.22 60.42
CA SER A 357 18.02 7.86 60.91
C SER A 357 17.98 9.37 60.69
N PRO A 358 18.50 10.18 61.63
CA PRO A 358 18.84 11.56 61.29
C PRO A 358 19.95 11.56 60.24
N ILE A 359 19.97 12.60 59.42
CA ILE A 359 20.98 12.81 58.37
C ILE A 359 21.54 14.23 58.43
N VAL A 360 22.59 14.49 57.66
CA VAL A 360 23.02 15.86 57.34
C VAL A 360 23.11 16.01 55.82
N SER A 361 22.23 16.82 55.25
CA SER A 361 22.18 17.09 53.81
C SER A 361 23.26 18.07 53.36
N GLY A 362 23.22 18.43 52.07
CA GLY A 362 24.02 19.48 51.47
C GLY A 362 23.82 20.84 52.14
N HIS A 363 24.90 21.64 52.17
CA HIS A 363 24.86 23.03 52.61
C HIS A 363 24.09 23.91 51.62
N ALA A 364 23.59 25.08 52.02
CA ALA A 364 22.81 25.99 51.16
C ALA A 364 23.52 26.40 49.84
N THR A 365 24.85 26.39 49.81
CA THR A 365 25.66 26.69 48.61
C THR A 365 25.97 25.47 47.74
N THR A 366 25.74 24.27 48.28
CA THR A 366 25.94 22.97 47.64
C THR A 366 24.77 22.06 48.05
N PRO A 367 23.52 22.48 47.72
CA PRO A 367 22.33 21.85 48.26
C PRO A 367 22.19 20.43 47.73
N THR A 368 21.59 19.55 48.53
CA THR A 368 21.10 18.27 48.01
C THR A 368 19.96 18.55 47.03
N PRO A 369 19.98 17.97 45.82
CA PRO A 369 18.87 18.10 44.89
C PRO A 369 17.61 17.42 45.43
N ILE A 370 16.44 17.98 45.10
CA ILE A 370 15.15 17.34 45.34
C ILE A 370 14.72 16.59 44.08
N GLY A 371 13.96 15.51 44.25
CA GLY A 371 13.46 14.72 43.13
C GLY A 371 13.24 13.25 43.46
N VAL A 372 12.78 12.50 42.46
CA VAL A 372 12.64 11.04 42.52
C VAL A 372 13.88 10.41 41.89
N PHE A 373 14.74 9.82 42.73
CA PHE A 373 15.99 9.16 42.36
C PHE A 373 15.89 7.67 42.64
N TYR A 374 16.98 6.93 42.45
CA TYR A 374 17.07 5.52 42.85
C TYR A 374 18.49 5.12 43.20
N ALA A 375 18.63 4.13 44.08
CA ALA A 375 19.92 3.55 44.39
C ALA A 375 20.45 2.76 43.18
N TRP A 376 21.21 3.40 42.31
CA TRP A 376 21.64 2.78 41.04
C TRP A 376 22.88 1.89 41.19
N ASN A 377 23.59 1.99 42.31
CA ASN A 377 24.70 1.10 42.66
C ASN A 377 24.87 1.01 44.20
N LYS A 378 25.74 0.09 44.64
CA LYS A 378 26.21 -0.04 46.01
C LYS A 378 27.69 -0.37 46.01
N GLU A 379 28.47 0.36 46.79
CA GLU A 379 29.92 0.17 46.87
C GLU A 379 30.41 0.21 48.32
N GLU A 380 31.32 -0.70 48.67
CA GLU A 380 31.99 -0.72 49.97
C GLU A 380 33.41 -0.16 49.85
N ASN A 381 33.88 0.53 50.89
CA ASN A 381 35.23 1.09 50.98
C ASN A 381 35.60 2.03 49.81
N ALA A 382 34.61 2.81 49.34
CA ALA A 382 34.78 3.77 48.26
C ALA A 382 35.58 5.00 48.73
N THR A 383 36.23 5.69 47.77
CA THR A 383 36.80 7.03 48.00
C THR A 383 36.08 8.03 47.11
N LEU A 384 35.26 8.88 47.72
CA LEU A 384 34.51 9.91 47.01
C LEU A 384 35.44 11.08 46.70
N VAL A 385 35.54 11.44 45.42
CA VAL A 385 36.39 12.54 44.96
C VAL A 385 35.54 13.65 44.35
N GLY A 386 35.97 14.89 44.53
CA GLY A 386 35.30 16.03 43.90
C GLY A 386 35.91 17.35 44.30
N TYR A 387 35.27 18.43 43.87
CA TYR A 387 35.66 19.79 44.20
C TYR A 387 34.74 20.36 45.28
N ASN A 388 35.30 21.02 46.30
CA ASN A 388 34.54 21.72 47.31
C ASN A 388 34.46 23.22 46.93
N PRO A 389 33.35 23.70 46.35
CA PRO A 389 33.24 25.10 45.93
C PRO A 389 33.16 26.08 47.11
N ARG A 390 32.84 25.61 48.32
CA ARG A 390 32.82 26.45 49.53
C ARG A 390 34.21 26.78 50.04
N ARG A 391 35.15 25.85 49.86
CA ARG A 391 36.53 25.96 50.35
C ARG A 391 37.54 26.21 49.23
N GLY A 392 37.14 26.02 47.98
CA GLY A 392 37.97 26.27 46.81
C GLY A 392 39.06 25.22 46.59
N ASN A 393 38.81 23.95 46.96
CA ASN A 393 39.80 22.88 46.90
C ASN A 393 39.20 21.53 46.52
N ASP A 394 40.00 20.68 45.89
CA ASP A 394 39.66 19.27 45.68
C ASP A 394 39.64 18.51 47.01
N TYR A 395 38.82 17.46 47.07
CA TYR A 395 38.73 16.54 48.19
C TYR A 395 38.74 15.09 47.73
N ALA A 396 39.22 14.22 48.61
CA ALA A 396 39.10 12.77 48.52
C ALA A 396 38.67 12.27 49.91
N GLN A 397 37.49 11.67 49.99
CA GLN A 397 36.85 11.31 51.24
C GLN A 397 36.57 9.80 51.24
N PRO A 398 37.36 9.00 51.99
CA PRO A 398 37.06 7.58 52.16
C PRO A 398 35.75 7.41 52.96
N VAL A 399 34.91 6.49 52.49
CA VAL A 399 33.65 6.09 53.11
C VAL A 399 33.57 4.57 53.12
N ASN A 400 32.94 3.99 54.14
CA ASN A 400 32.80 2.54 54.24
C ASN A 400 31.68 2.02 53.33
N TYR A 401 30.62 2.80 53.16
CA TYR A 401 29.43 2.44 52.39
C TYR A 401 28.99 3.60 51.51
N TRP A 402 28.81 3.34 50.22
CA TRP A 402 28.38 4.31 49.23
C TRP A 402 27.18 3.80 48.44
N VAL A 403 26.12 4.61 48.38
CA VAL A 403 24.91 4.35 47.60
C VAL A 403 24.62 5.59 46.76
N PRO A 404 25.12 5.67 45.51
CA PRO A 404 24.85 6.79 44.64
C PRO A 404 23.38 6.76 44.18
N VAL A 405 22.79 7.96 44.03
CA VAL A 405 21.38 8.10 43.66
C VAL A 405 21.15 8.96 42.42
N ASP A 406 22.06 9.87 42.10
CA ASP A 406 21.97 10.71 40.90
C ASP A 406 23.16 10.54 39.95
N TRP A 407 23.15 11.30 38.84
CA TRP A 407 24.24 11.31 37.85
C TRP A 407 25.31 12.36 38.08
N ASN A 408 25.18 13.19 39.12
CA ASN A 408 26.11 14.27 39.45
C ASN A 408 26.98 13.97 40.67
N GLY A 409 26.90 12.74 41.21
CA GLY A 409 27.72 12.27 42.32
C GLY A 409 27.09 12.48 43.70
N VAL A 410 25.78 12.74 43.78
CA VAL A 410 25.01 12.73 45.02
C VAL A 410 24.61 11.30 45.37
N GLY A 411 24.72 10.99 46.65
CA GLY A 411 24.30 9.71 47.20
C GLY A 411 24.34 9.70 48.72
N ILE A 412 24.16 8.51 49.27
CA ILE A 412 24.03 8.27 50.70
C ILE A 412 25.29 7.52 51.16
N HIS A 413 25.98 8.05 52.18
CA HIS A 413 27.17 7.41 52.74
C HIS A 413 27.35 7.69 54.23
N ASP A 414 28.25 6.93 54.86
CA ASP A 414 28.65 7.18 56.23
C ASP A 414 29.50 8.43 56.35
N ALA A 415 29.30 9.20 57.43
CA ALA A 415 30.03 10.43 57.68
C ALA A 415 30.60 10.44 59.10
N ASN A 416 31.69 9.71 59.31
CA ASN A 416 32.37 9.64 60.61
C ASN A 416 32.98 10.97 61.08
N TRP A 417 33.10 11.95 60.17
CA TRP A 417 33.60 13.29 60.46
C TRP A 417 32.52 14.27 60.95
N GLN A 418 31.23 13.94 60.81
CA GLN A 418 30.17 14.78 61.35
C GLN A 418 30.18 14.68 62.88
N THR A 419 30.32 15.82 63.56
CA THR A 419 30.34 15.90 65.02
C THR A 419 28.95 15.78 65.64
N SER A 420 27.90 15.99 64.85
CA SER A 420 26.48 15.92 65.23
C SER A 420 25.64 15.61 63.98
N PHE A 421 24.44 15.08 64.20
CA PHE A 421 23.38 14.91 63.19
C PHE A 421 22.10 15.62 63.66
N ALA A 422 22.27 16.76 64.35
CA ALA A 422 21.16 17.64 64.71
C ALA A 422 20.52 18.24 63.44
N SER A 423 19.22 18.56 63.51
CA SER A 423 18.41 18.98 62.35
C SER A 423 18.84 20.31 61.70
N ASP A 424 19.70 21.09 62.33
CA ASP A 424 20.26 22.35 61.82
C ASP A 424 21.74 22.23 61.40
N GLN A 425 22.36 21.06 61.58
CA GLN A 425 23.78 20.85 61.30
C GLN A 425 24.14 21.13 59.83
N TRP A 426 23.21 20.91 58.89
CA TRP A 426 23.40 21.17 57.47
C TRP A 426 23.68 22.65 57.15
N VAL A 427 23.20 23.57 58.00
CA VAL A 427 23.37 25.02 57.81
C VAL A 427 24.83 25.44 57.93
N ALA A 428 25.56 24.91 58.91
CA ALA A 428 26.98 25.23 59.11
C ALA A 428 27.90 24.19 58.44
N ASN A 429 27.57 22.92 58.61
CA ASN A 429 28.42 21.77 58.31
C ASN A 429 27.75 20.79 57.31
N GLY A 430 26.86 21.30 56.46
CA GLY A 430 26.27 20.52 55.38
C GLY A 430 27.32 19.99 54.40
N SER A 431 26.98 18.91 53.72
CA SER A 431 27.81 18.24 52.73
C SER A 431 27.91 19.05 51.42
N ASN A 432 28.60 18.48 50.42
CA ASN A 432 28.63 19.00 49.05
C ASN A 432 27.45 18.50 48.19
N GLY A 433 26.39 17.96 48.80
CA GLY A 433 25.19 17.46 48.12
C GLY A 433 24.74 16.10 48.65
N CYS A 434 25.69 15.24 49.05
CA CYS A 434 25.42 13.90 49.59
C CYS A 434 24.63 13.91 50.90
N ILE A 435 24.00 12.78 51.21
CA ILE A 435 23.29 12.54 52.45
C ILE A 435 24.23 11.86 53.44
N ASN A 436 24.82 12.67 54.32
CA ASN A 436 25.69 12.16 55.38
C ASN A 436 24.85 11.42 56.41
N THR A 437 25.20 10.16 56.67
CA THR A 437 24.47 9.27 57.57
C THR A 437 25.38 8.81 58.74
N PRO A 438 24.88 8.67 59.98
CA PRO A 438 25.67 8.14 61.09
C PRO A 438 26.28 6.78 60.73
N PRO A 439 27.57 6.52 60.98
CA PRO A 439 28.23 5.30 60.48
C PRO A 439 27.53 3.98 60.84
N GLY A 440 27.05 3.85 62.09
CA GLY A 440 26.31 2.67 62.52
C GLY A 440 24.91 2.54 61.88
N ALA A 441 24.27 3.67 61.55
CA ALA A 441 23.01 3.68 60.82
C ALA A 441 23.23 3.37 59.34
N MET A 442 24.29 3.93 58.73
CA MET A 442 24.64 3.67 57.33
C MET A 442 24.93 2.19 57.09
N ALA A 443 25.65 1.51 57.99
CA ALA A 443 25.88 0.06 57.87
C ALA A 443 24.57 -0.74 57.80
N LYS A 444 23.56 -0.35 58.60
CA LYS A 444 22.22 -0.97 58.57
C LYS A 444 21.46 -0.60 57.29
N PHE A 445 21.47 0.68 56.91
CA PHE A 445 20.87 1.15 55.66
C PHE A 445 21.42 0.39 54.46
N PHE A 446 22.74 0.25 54.38
CA PHE A 446 23.42 -0.46 53.30
C PHE A 446 23.05 -1.93 53.22
N GLN A 447 22.79 -2.60 54.35
CA GLN A 447 22.29 -3.98 54.35
C GLN A 447 20.85 -4.10 53.85
N LEU A 448 20.03 -3.07 54.11
CA LEU A 448 18.60 -3.08 53.78
C LEU A 448 18.31 -2.58 52.36
N VAL A 449 19.02 -1.56 51.88
CA VAL A 449 18.77 -0.95 50.57
C VAL A 449 19.15 -1.90 49.44
N GLU A 450 18.32 -1.96 48.41
CA GLU A 450 18.54 -2.77 47.21
C GLU A 450 18.86 -1.85 46.02
N VAL A 451 19.68 -2.33 45.09
CA VAL A 451 19.91 -1.61 43.83
C VAL A 451 18.59 -1.56 43.07
N GLY A 452 18.22 -0.40 42.53
CA GLY A 452 16.93 -0.15 41.90
C GLY A 452 15.89 0.50 42.84
N MET A 453 16.10 0.49 44.16
CA MET A 453 15.13 1.03 45.12
C MET A 453 14.94 2.54 44.92
N PRO A 454 13.70 3.04 44.79
CA PRO A 454 13.42 4.47 44.69
C PRO A 454 13.93 5.23 45.92
N VAL A 455 14.51 6.40 45.69
CA VAL A 455 14.99 7.33 46.72
C VAL A 455 14.36 8.69 46.47
N ILE A 456 13.46 9.09 47.36
CA ILE A 456 12.62 10.27 47.23
C ILE A 456 13.20 11.36 48.14
N MET A 457 13.64 12.48 47.56
CA MET A 457 14.25 13.60 48.30
C MET A 457 13.41 14.88 48.15
N PHE A 458 13.01 15.52 49.25
CA PHE A 458 12.11 16.69 49.24
C PHE A 458 12.28 17.68 50.40
#